data_AF-A0A060C5K8-F1
#
_entry.id   AF-A0A060C5K8-F1
#
_cell.length_a   1.000
_cell.length_b   1.000
_cell.length_c   1.000
_cell.angle_alpha   90.00
_cell.angle_beta   90.00
_cell.angle_gamma   90.00
#
_symmetry.space_group_name_H-M   'P 1'
#
loop_
_entity.id
_entity.type
_entity.pdbx_description
1 polymer ?
#
loop_
_entity_poly.entity_id
_entity_poly.type
_entity_poly.pdbx_seq_one_letter_code
_entity_poly.pdbx_strand_id
1 'polypeptide(L)'
;MPIRIGESLIMGKKKVYIPNRYMPSYRGFWGNTIEAKNISPVNRQLASRYFTVVDNPKEADLAIVFIESPNSGSGYSLDDVKNGGTGYVPISLQYSDYTARMARTQSIAGGDPFEKFINRSYNGKSTTTVNKGDMDLVISTRKAMGNRPVIV
;
A
#
# COMPACT_ATOMS: atom_id res chain seq x y z
N MET A 1 -10.59 40.45 -34.27
CA MET A 1 -9.68 39.34 -33.93
C MET A 1 -10.53 38.08 -33.79
N PRO A 2 -10.30 37.01 -34.57
CA PRO A 2 -11.09 35.81 -34.45
C PRO A 2 -10.68 35.02 -33.20
N ILE A 3 -11.68 34.54 -32.48
CA ILE A 3 -11.55 33.63 -31.34
C ILE A 3 -10.92 32.34 -31.87
N ARG A 4 -9.74 31.96 -31.35
CA ARG A 4 -9.17 30.63 -31.57
C ARG A 4 -10.07 29.62 -30.87
N ILE A 5 -10.97 29.01 -31.64
CA ILE A 5 -11.65 27.79 -31.24
C ILE A 5 -10.54 26.72 -31.20
N GLY A 6 -10.05 26.44 -30.00
CA GLY A 6 -9.07 25.38 -29.77
C GLY A 6 -9.62 24.08 -30.34
N GLU A 7 -8.86 23.55 -31.28
CA GLU A 7 -8.95 22.25 -31.93
C GLU A 7 -9.80 21.23 -31.16
N SER A 8 -11.00 20.98 -31.69
CA SER A 8 -11.62 19.65 -31.84
C SER A 8 -11.08 18.57 -30.89
N LEU A 9 -11.77 18.36 -29.78
CA LEU A 9 -11.76 17.12 -29.00
C LEU A 9 -12.05 15.95 -29.94
N ILE A 10 -11.02 15.29 -30.46
CA ILE A 10 -11.17 13.97 -31.03
C ILE A 10 -11.59 13.06 -29.86
N MET A 11 -12.88 12.69 -29.83
CA MET A 11 -13.52 11.79 -28.85
C MET A 11 -12.97 10.36 -28.97
N GLY A 12 -11.69 10.18 -28.67
CA GLY A 12 -11.02 8.88 -28.56
C GLY A 12 -10.77 8.51 -27.11
N LYS A 13 -10.73 7.20 -26.81
CA LYS A 13 -10.34 6.69 -25.49
C LYS A 13 -8.92 7.13 -25.16
N LYS A 14 -8.72 7.80 -24.02
CA LYS A 14 -7.39 8.18 -23.52
C LYS A 14 -6.49 6.95 -23.35
N LYS A 15 -5.20 7.09 -23.63
CA LYS A 15 -4.21 6.04 -23.39
C LYS A 15 -3.89 5.98 -21.91
N VAL A 16 -4.10 4.82 -21.28
CA VAL A 16 -3.87 4.63 -19.84
C VAL A 16 -2.80 3.58 -19.60
N TYR A 17 -1.86 3.90 -18.72
CA TYR A 17 -0.92 2.94 -18.15
C TYR A 17 -1.43 2.49 -16.77
N ILE A 18 -1.58 1.19 -16.57
CA ILE A 18 -2.01 0.60 -15.29
C ILE A 18 -0.95 -0.42 -14.89
N PRO A 19 -0.04 -0.10 -13.96
CA PRO A 19 1.00 -1.02 -13.56
C PRO A 19 0.45 -2.19 -12.72
N ASN A 20 1.11 -3.33 -12.80
CA ASN A 20 0.88 -4.43 -11.87
C ASN A 20 1.49 -4.09 -10.51
N ARG A 21 0.87 -4.58 -9.43
CA ARG A 21 1.39 -4.47 -8.07
C ARG A 21 2.12 -5.75 -7.70
N TYR A 22 3.14 -5.63 -6.86
CA TYR A 22 3.82 -6.79 -6.26
C TYR A 22 3.58 -6.80 -4.75
N MET A 23 3.12 -7.94 -4.24
CA MET A 23 3.04 -8.22 -2.81
C MET A 23 4.07 -9.29 -2.45
N PRO A 24 4.99 -9.05 -1.50
CA PRO A 24 5.87 -10.08 -0.99
C PRO A 24 5.08 -11.11 -0.15
N SER A 25 5.71 -12.23 0.20
CA SER A 25 5.12 -13.18 1.14
C SER A 25 4.95 -12.54 2.52
N TYR A 26 3.81 -12.80 3.18
CA TYR A 26 3.52 -12.24 4.49
C TYR A 26 2.58 -13.13 5.30
N ARG A 27 2.50 -12.84 6.59
CA ARG A 27 1.55 -13.51 7.48
C ARG A 27 0.20 -12.82 7.43
N GLY A 28 -0.82 -13.55 6.99
CA GLY A 28 -2.20 -13.08 6.97
C GLY A 28 -2.80 -12.93 8.36
N PHE A 29 -3.96 -12.27 8.41
CA PHE A 29 -4.70 -12.00 9.65
C PHE A 29 -4.98 -13.27 10.48
N TRP A 30 -5.31 -14.39 9.82
CA TRP A 30 -5.58 -15.68 10.46
C TRP A 30 -4.32 -16.49 10.79
N GLY A 31 -3.13 -15.88 10.69
CA GLY A 31 -1.87 -16.53 11.03
C GLY A 31 -1.28 -17.42 9.93
N ASN A 32 -1.99 -17.65 8.83
CA ASN A 32 -1.51 -18.36 7.65
C ASN A 32 -0.46 -17.55 6.88
N THR A 33 0.48 -18.23 6.24
CA THR A 33 1.39 -17.60 5.28
C THR A 33 0.69 -17.40 3.94
N ILE A 34 0.73 -16.17 3.44
CA ILE A 34 0.25 -15.81 2.10
C ILE A 34 1.48 -15.66 1.22
N GLU A 35 1.55 -16.43 0.14
CA GLU A 35 2.68 -16.40 -0.79
C GLU A 35 2.77 -15.07 -1.54
N ALA A 36 3.98 -14.75 -1.99
CA ALA A 36 4.22 -13.58 -2.82
C ALA A 36 3.43 -13.67 -4.12
N LYS A 37 2.88 -12.54 -4.58
CA LYS A 37 2.07 -12.50 -5.79
C LYS A 37 2.23 -11.20 -6.56
N ASN A 38 2.23 -11.33 -7.89
CA ASN A 38 2.00 -10.22 -8.80
C ASN A 38 0.49 -10.08 -9.02
N ILE A 39 -0.02 -8.87 -8.81
CA ILE A 39 -1.44 -8.55 -8.87
C ILE A 39 -1.67 -7.65 -10.07
N SER A 40 -2.51 -8.09 -11.00
CA SER A 40 -3.10 -7.20 -11.99
C SER A 40 -4.33 -6.55 -11.35
N PRO A 41 -4.29 -5.23 -11.05
CA PRO A 41 -5.31 -4.61 -10.20
C PRO A 41 -6.66 -4.46 -10.89
N VAL A 42 -6.67 -4.44 -12.23
CA VAL A 42 -7.88 -4.31 -13.04
C VAL A 42 -7.79 -5.28 -14.21
N ASN A 43 -8.89 -5.99 -14.47
CA ASN A 43 -9.02 -6.80 -15.67
C ASN A 43 -8.86 -5.92 -16.93
N ARG A 44 -7.93 -6.28 -17.82
CA ARG A 44 -7.62 -5.47 -19.01
C ARG A 44 -8.84 -5.29 -19.93
N GLN A 45 -9.68 -6.32 -20.10
CA GLN A 45 -10.88 -6.22 -20.92
C GLN A 45 -11.88 -5.20 -20.35
N LEU A 46 -12.01 -5.12 -19.02
CA LEU A 46 -12.82 -4.11 -18.35
C LEU A 46 -12.25 -2.69 -18.56
N ALA A 47 -10.96 -2.49 -18.32
CA ALA A 47 -10.31 -1.19 -18.52
C ALA A 47 -10.40 -0.71 -19.98
N SER A 48 -10.22 -1.63 -20.93
CA SER A 48 -10.32 -1.36 -22.37
C SER A 48 -11.71 -0.92 -22.83
N ARG A 49 -12.76 -1.07 -22.01
CA ARG A 49 -14.09 -0.49 -22.32
C ARG A 49 -14.09 1.03 -22.24
N TYR A 50 -13.22 1.62 -21.41
CA TYR A 50 -13.18 3.06 -21.14
C TYR A 50 -11.90 3.73 -21.65
N PHE A 51 -10.80 3.01 -21.72
CA PHE A 51 -9.48 3.53 -22.09
C PHE A 51 -8.79 2.70 -23.17
N THR A 52 -7.74 3.25 -23.76
CA THR A 52 -6.77 2.49 -24.55
C THR A 52 -5.65 2.06 -23.61
N VAL A 53 -5.65 0.81 -23.14
CA VAL A 53 -4.63 0.34 -22.20
C VAL A 53 -3.31 0.13 -22.94
N VAL A 54 -2.25 0.81 -22.48
CA VAL A 54 -0.88 0.70 -23.01
C VAL A 54 0.05 0.12 -21.94
N ASP A 55 1.10 -0.57 -22.39
CA ASP A 55 2.06 -1.24 -21.50
C ASP A 55 3.28 -0.37 -21.20
N ASN A 56 3.46 0.73 -21.94
CA ASN A 56 4.56 1.67 -21.78
C ASN A 56 4.05 3.01 -21.23
N PRO A 57 4.52 3.47 -20.06
CA PRO A 57 4.10 4.77 -19.52
C PRO A 57 4.51 5.95 -20.41
N LYS A 58 5.49 5.79 -21.31
CA LYS A 58 5.86 6.84 -22.28
C LYS A 58 4.78 7.09 -23.34
N GLU A 59 3.91 6.12 -23.60
CA GLU A 59 2.84 6.22 -24.61
C GLU A 59 1.49 6.65 -24.02
N ALA A 60 1.39 6.68 -22.69
CA ALA A 60 0.14 6.96 -22.00
C ALA A 60 -0.14 8.46 -21.88
N ASP A 61 -1.43 8.82 -21.88
CA ASP A 61 -1.88 10.17 -21.53
C ASP A 61 -1.93 10.36 -20.01
N LEU A 62 -2.21 9.28 -19.26
CA LEU A 62 -2.26 9.23 -17.80
C LEU A 62 -1.91 7.83 -17.28
N ALA A 63 -1.61 7.73 -15.99
CA ALA A 63 -1.52 6.45 -15.28
C ALA A 63 -2.57 6.36 -14.16
N ILE A 64 -3.04 5.14 -13.90
CA ILE A 64 -3.86 4.82 -12.73
C ILE A 64 -3.13 3.75 -11.93
N VAL A 65 -2.73 4.09 -10.70
CA VAL A 65 -1.94 3.23 -9.82
C VAL A 65 -2.82 2.81 -8.65
N PHE A 66 -3.18 1.53 -8.61
CA PHE A 66 -3.94 1.00 -7.49
C PHE A 66 -3.00 0.71 -6.33
N ILE A 67 -3.41 1.04 -5.11
CA ILE A 67 -2.70 0.73 -3.87
C ILE A 67 -3.70 0.23 -2.82
N GLU A 68 -3.22 -0.49 -1.81
CA GLU A 68 -4.02 -0.86 -0.63
C GLU A 68 -3.54 -0.09 0.59
N SER A 69 -4.39 0.03 1.62
CA SER A 69 -3.99 0.60 2.91
C SER A 69 -2.71 -0.07 3.45
N PRO A 70 -1.86 0.66 4.18
CA PRO A 70 -0.65 0.08 4.77
C PRO A 70 -0.96 -1.16 5.62
N ASN A 71 -0.28 -2.26 5.31
CA ASN A 71 -0.41 -3.54 6.00
C ASN A 71 0.83 -3.80 6.85
N SER A 72 0.72 -3.56 8.14
CA SER A 72 1.76 -3.83 9.15
C SER A 72 1.40 -5.01 10.06
N GLY A 73 0.45 -5.84 9.64
CA GLY A 73 -0.07 -6.97 10.39
C GLY A 73 -1.23 -6.62 11.34
N SER A 74 -1.49 -7.51 12.30
CA SER A 74 -2.65 -7.45 13.20
C SER A 74 -2.43 -6.62 14.48
N GLY A 75 -1.22 -6.09 14.69
CA GLY A 75 -0.81 -5.50 15.98
C GLY A 75 -0.43 -6.52 17.04
N TYR A 76 -0.38 -7.82 16.69
CA TYR A 76 0.10 -8.88 17.57
C TYR A 76 1.09 -9.81 16.86
N SER A 77 2.21 -10.12 17.49
CA SER A 77 3.29 -10.93 16.96
C SER A 77 3.62 -12.09 17.88
N LEU A 78 3.44 -13.32 17.39
CA LEU A 78 3.89 -14.52 18.10
C LEU A 78 5.42 -14.58 18.22
N ASP A 79 6.14 -13.95 17.30
CA ASP A 79 7.61 -13.93 17.38
C ASP A 79 8.08 -12.94 18.45
N ASP A 80 7.35 -11.85 18.70
CA ASP A 80 7.60 -10.98 19.86
C ASP A 80 7.38 -11.77 21.18
N VAL A 81 6.31 -12.58 21.27
CA VAL A 81 6.08 -13.45 22.43
C VAL A 81 7.22 -14.46 22.64
N LYS A 82 7.67 -15.14 21.57
CA LYS A 82 8.79 -16.09 21.65
C LYS A 82 10.09 -15.43 22.13
N ASN A 83 10.27 -14.15 21.81
CA ASN A 83 11.42 -13.36 22.23
C ASN A 83 11.25 -12.73 23.63
N GLY A 84 10.24 -13.16 24.41
CA GLY A 84 9.99 -12.68 25.78
C GLY A 84 9.19 -11.37 25.85
N GLY A 85 8.69 -10.88 24.72
CA GLY A 85 7.80 -9.74 24.66
C GLY A 85 6.35 -10.07 25.00
N THR A 86 5.51 -9.03 24.99
CA THR A 86 4.07 -9.11 25.31
C THR A 86 3.21 -9.52 24.11
N GLY A 87 3.80 -9.67 22.92
CA GLY A 87 3.11 -9.91 21.67
C GLY A 87 2.57 -8.64 20.99
N TYR A 88 2.21 -7.61 21.75
CA TYR A 88 1.70 -6.35 21.19
C TYR A 88 2.79 -5.58 20.45
N VAL A 89 2.54 -5.25 19.19
CA VAL A 89 3.43 -4.50 18.29
C VAL A 89 2.64 -3.35 17.63
N PRO A 90 3.29 -2.27 17.16
CA PRO A 90 2.55 -1.17 16.56
C PRO A 90 1.83 -1.56 15.27
N ILE A 91 0.68 -0.95 15.04
CA ILE A 91 0.01 -0.89 13.72
C ILE A 91 0.40 0.44 13.08
N SER A 92 1.15 0.37 11.98
CA SER A 92 1.59 1.50 11.18
C SER A 92 0.56 1.87 10.11
N LEU A 93 0.29 3.16 9.97
CA LEU A 93 -0.46 3.76 8.85
C LEU A 93 0.50 4.34 7.78
N GLN A 94 1.77 3.91 7.80
CA GLN A 94 2.79 4.39 6.88
C GLN A 94 3.20 3.26 5.92
N TYR A 95 3.43 3.60 4.66
CA TYR A 95 4.04 2.72 3.65
C TYR A 95 5.55 2.54 3.86
N SER A 96 5.96 2.38 5.11
CA SER A 96 7.34 2.20 5.53
C SER A 96 7.36 1.45 6.86
N ASP A 97 8.49 0.81 7.13
CA ASP A 97 8.74 0.19 8.43
C ASP A 97 8.68 1.27 9.52
N TYR A 98 8.18 0.90 10.70
CA TYR A 98 7.84 1.86 11.75
C TYR A 98 8.30 1.39 13.11
N THR A 99 8.85 2.31 13.90
CA THR A 99 9.19 2.12 15.32
C THR A 99 8.35 3.05 16.17
N ALA A 100 7.64 2.50 17.15
CA ALA A 100 6.77 3.27 18.04
C ALA A 100 7.56 3.99 19.13
N ARG A 101 8.08 5.18 18.81
CA ARG A 101 8.89 5.99 19.75
C ARG A 101 8.08 6.85 20.71
N MET A 102 6.82 7.12 20.36
CA MET A 102 5.92 7.98 21.15
C MET A 102 4.76 7.20 21.78
N ALA A 103 4.83 5.88 21.78
CA ALA A 103 3.83 5.07 22.48
C ALA A 103 4.06 5.17 24.01
N ARG A 104 3.00 4.95 24.78
CA ARG A 104 3.09 5.02 26.25
C ARG A 104 3.95 3.88 26.77
N THR A 105 4.86 4.16 27.69
CA THR A 105 5.64 3.13 28.40
C THR A 105 4.76 2.15 29.16
N GLN A 106 3.60 2.61 29.65
CA GLN A 106 2.61 1.78 30.33
C GLN A 106 1.24 1.85 29.65
N SER A 107 0.63 0.70 29.41
CA SER A 107 -0.75 0.58 28.92
C SER A 107 -1.75 1.19 29.91
N ILE A 108 -2.71 1.96 29.39
CA ILE A 108 -3.83 2.49 30.19
C ILE A 108 -4.86 1.39 30.45
N ALA A 109 -5.11 0.54 29.45
CA ALA A 109 -6.13 -0.49 29.52
C ALA A 109 -5.73 -1.69 30.38
N GLY A 110 -4.50 -1.72 30.92
CA GLY A 110 -4.00 -2.88 31.64
C GLY A 110 -3.79 -4.09 30.72
N GLY A 111 -4.01 -5.28 31.28
CA GLY A 111 -4.03 -6.57 30.60
C GLY A 111 -5.39 -7.25 30.72
N ASP A 112 -5.57 -8.34 29.99
CA ASP A 112 -6.75 -9.22 30.07
C ASP A 112 -6.56 -10.31 31.15
N PRO A 113 -7.65 -10.85 31.76
CA PRO A 113 -7.54 -11.90 32.77
C PRO A 113 -6.78 -13.16 32.34
N PHE A 114 -6.66 -13.43 31.03
CA PHE A 114 -5.90 -14.55 30.48
C PHE A 114 -4.42 -14.20 30.19
N GLU A 115 -4.02 -12.94 30.37
CA GLU A 115 -2.63 -12.49 30.25
C GLU A 115 -1.92 -12.52 31.62
N LYS A 116 -0.64 -12.91 31.61
CA LYS A 116 0.21 -12.89 32.82
C LYS A 116 0.85 -11.53 33.08
N PHE A 117 0.51 -10.52 32.30
CA PHE A 117 1.08 -9.17 32.38
C PHE A 117 -0.03 -8.13 32.23
N ILE A 118 0.19 -6.96 32.81
CA ILE A 118 -0.77 -5.84 32.75
C ILE A 118 -0.33 -4.72 31.81
N ASN A 119 0.85 -4.84 31.18
CA ASN A 119 1.39 -3.79 30.33
C ASN A 119 1.45 -4.22 28.87
N ARG A 120 0.44 -3.82 28.08
CA ARG A 120 0.37 -4.02 26.62
C ARG A 120 1.16 -2.98 25.80
N SER A 121 2.08 -2.25 26.43
CA SER A 121 2.89 -1.27 25.72
C SER A 121 3.68 -1.91 24.58
N TYR A 122 3.69 -1.22 23.45
CA TYR A 122 4.54 -1.49 22.30
C TYR A 122 5.59 -0.37 22.10
N ASN A 123 5.83 0.45 23.14
CA ASN A 123 6.84 1.50 23.09
C ASN A 123 8.23 0.92 22.79
N GLY A 124 8.93 1.54 21.85
CA GLY A 124 10.24 1.10 21.35
C GLY A 124 10.19 -0.10 20.40
N LYS A 125 9.03 -0.75 20.19
CA LYS A 125 8.91 -1.88 19.27
C LYS A 125 8.76 -1.42 17.83
N SER A 126 9.14 -2.28 16.89
CA SER A 126 9.07 -2.04 15.45
C SER A 126 8.12 -3.01 14.75
N THR A 127 7.59 -2.59 13.60
CA THR A 127 6.84 -3.42 12.65
C THR A 127 7.29 -3.14 11.22
N THR A 128 7.11 -4.13 10.34
CA THR A 128 7.40 -4.05 8.91
C THR A 128 6.10 -3.84 8.15
N THR A 129 6.07 -2.89 7.22
CA THR A 129 4.91 -2.72 6.33
C THR A 129 5.09 -3.57 5.08
N VAL A 130 4.24 -4.59 4.94
CA VAL A 130 4.28 -5.59 3.86
C VAL A 130 4.19 -4.93 2.49
N ASN A 131 3.23 -4.02 2.31
CA ASN A 131 2.95 -3.37 1.05
C ASN A 131 3.65 -2.01 0.88
N LYS A 132 4.82 -1.80 1.49
CA LYS A 132 5.63 -0.58 1.23
C LYS A 132 5.93 -0.37 -0.26
N GLY A 133 6.02 -1.46 -1.01
CA GLY A 133 6.18 -1.44 -2.48
C GLY A 133 5.03 -0.77 -3.24
N ASP A 134 3.84 -0.61 -2.65
CA ASP A 134 2.77 0.19 -3.26
C ASP A 134 3.16 1.66 -3.39
N MET A 135 3.84 2.22 -2.37
CA MET A 135 4.35 3.59 -2.43
C MET A 135 5.52 3.71 -3.41
N ASP A 136 6.41 2.72 -3.44
CA ASP A 136 7.48 2.66 -4.46
C ASP A 136 6.90 2.64 -5.88
N LEU A 137 5.78 1.96 -6.09
CA LEU A 137 5.07 1.91 -7.36
C LEU A 137 4.49 3.28 -7.76
N VAL A 138 3.88 4.00 -6.81
CA VAL A 138 3.39 5.38 -7.03
C VAL A 138 4.55 6.30 -7.41
N ILE A 139 5.65 6.26 -6.65
CA ILE A 139 6.83 7.13 -6.88
C ILE A 139 7.48 6.83 -8.23
N SER A 140 7.70 5.56 -8.54
CA SER A 140 8.31 5.13 -9.81
C SER A 140 7.42 5.45 -11.01
N THR A 141 6.10 5.25 -10.89
CA THR A 141 5.15 5.62 -11.94
C THR A 141 5.11 7.13 -12.16
N ARG A 142 5.12 7.94 -11.09
CA ARG A 142 5.20 9.41 -11.20
C ARG A 142 6.46 9.84 -11.94
N LYS A 143 7.60 9.25 -11.64
CA LYS A 143 8.86 9.51 -12.37
C LYS A 143 8.74 9.13 -13.85
N ALA A 144 8.16 7.97 -14.17
CA ALA A 144 8.01 7.50 -15.54
C ALA A 144 7.01 8.32 -16.38
N MET A 145 5.95 8.85 -15.75
CA MET A 145 4.94 9.67 -16.42
C MET A 145 5.39 11.12 -16.65
N GLY A 146 6.39 11.60 -15.90
CA GLY A 146 6.85 12.99 -15.97
C GLY A 146 5.75 13.96 -15.55
N ASN A 147 5.43 14.94 -16.40
CA ASN A 147 4.37 15.91 -16.10
C ASN A 147 2.95 15.38 -16.31
N ARG A 148 2.79 14.17 -16.88
CA ARG A 148 1.47 13.60 -17.14
C ARG A 148 0.77 13.15 -15.84
N PRO A 149 -0.57 13.15 -15.81
CA PRO A 149 -1.32 12.80 -14.61
C PRO A 149 -1.05 11.37 -14.13
N VAL A 150 -0.96 11.22 -12.81
CA VAL A 150 -0.99 9.94 -12.10
C VAL A 150 -2.13 10.00 -11.11
N ILE A 151 -3.07 9.07 -11.23
CA ILE A 151 -4.23 8.91 -10.35
C ILE A 151 -3.94 7.72 -9.43
N VAL A 152 -4.20 7.88 -8.14
CA VAL A 152 -4.00 6.85 -7.10
C VAL A 152 -5.32 6.62 -6.39
#